data_AF-G5GKK7-F1
#
_entry.id   AF-G5GKK7-F1
#
_cell.length_a   1.000
_cell.length_b   1.000
_cell.length_c   1.000
_cell.angle_alpha   90.00
_cell.angle_beta   90.00
_cell.angle_gamma   90.00
#
_symmetry.space_group_name_H-M   'P 1'
#
loop_
_entity.id
_entity.type
_entity.pdbx_description
1 polymer ?
#
loop_
_entity_poly.entity_id
_entity_poly.type
_entity_poly.pdbx_seq_one_letter_code
_entity_poly.pdbx_strand_id
1 'polypeptide(L)' 'MNDKSNKKFWNKFAKLYAPFMKKDKGVYDNVCEYIRPYLNRNMNVLELACGSGQLK' A
#
# COMPACT_ATOMS: atom_id res chain seq x y z
N MET A 1 -26.39 3.92 -16.19
CA MET A 1 -24.96 4.33 -16.25
C MET A 1 -24.14 3.05 -16.09
N ASN A 2 -23.47 2.56 -17.13
CA ASN A 2 -22.53 1.46 -16.97
C ASN A 2 -21.40 1.97 -16.06
N ASP A 3 -21.23 1.35 -14.89
CA ASP A 3 -20.14 1.67 -13.98
C ASP A 3 -18.81 1.33 -14.69
N LYS A 4 -18.19 2.33 -15.32
CA LYS A 4 -16.87 2.20 -15.96
C LYS A 4 -15.76 2.05 -14.92
N SER A 5 -16.06 2.22 -13.63
CA SER A 5 -15.11 1.98 -12.57
C SER A 5 -15.11 0.48 -12.26
N ASN A 6 -13.94 -0.16 -12.29
CA ASN A 6 -13.76 -1.55 -11.88
C ASN A 6 -13.93 -1.73 -10.35
N LYS A 7 -14.80 -0.94 -9.71
CA LYS A 7 -14.93 -0.81 -8.26
C LYS A 7 -15.35 -2.12 -7.61
N LYS A 8 -16.27 -2.87 -8.22
CA LYS A 8 -16.67 -4.19 -7.71
C LYS A 8 -15.52 -5.20 -7.75
N PHE A 9 -14.69 -5.17 -8.79
CA PHE A 9 -13.47 -5.97 -8.90
C PHE A 9 -12.49 -5.59 -7.79
N TRP A 10 -12.11 -4.31 -7.69
CA TRP A 10 -11.16 -3.84 -6.69
C TRP A 10 -11.62 -4.07 -5.25
N ASN A 11 -12.92 -3.87 -4.95
CA ASN A 11 -13.47 -4.17 -3.62
C ASN A 11 -13.38 -5.67 -3.25
N LYS A 12 -13.53 -6.55 -4.24
CA LYS A 12 -13.39 -8.00 -4.03
C LYS A 12 -11.92 -8.38 -3.82
N PHE A 13 -11.02 -7.82 -4.63
CA PHE A 13 -9.60 -8.13 -4.57
C PHE A 13 -8.89 -7.50 -3.38
N ALA A 14 -9.25 -6.29 -2.96
CA ALA A 14 -8.64 -5.61 -1.81
C ALA A 14 -8.70 -6.45 -0.52
N LYS A 15 -9.81 -7.17 -0.30
CA LYS A 15 -9.97 -8.07 0.85
C LYS A 15 -9.01 -9.26 0.85
N LEU A 16 -8.64 -9.74 -0.35
CA LEU A 16 -7.74 -10.89 -0.52
C LEU A 16 -6.27 -10.44 -0.61
N TYR A 17 -6.04 -9.23 -1.11
CA TYR A 17 -4.71 -8.68 -1.32
C TYR A 17 -3.97 -8.41 -0.01
N ALA A 18 -4.61 -7.79 0.98
CA ALA A 18 -3.95 -7.47 2.24
C ALA A 18 -3.45 -8.73 3.01
N PRO A 19 -4.23 -9.81 3.15
CA PRO A 19 -3.73 -11.07 3.71
C PRO A 19 -2.61 -11.71 2.86
N PHE A 20 -2.75 -11.69 1.53
CA PHE A 20 -1.76 -12.26 0.62
C PHE A 20 -0.39 -11.58 0.76
N MET A 21 -0.37 -10.25 0.89
CA MET A 21 0.87 -9.47 1.01
C MET A 21 1.57 -9.63 2.37
N LYS A 22 0.94 -10.27 3.37
CA LYS A 22 1.60 -10.53 4.68
C LYS A 22 2.87 -11.36 4.56
N LYS A 23 2.95 -12.25 3.58
CA LYS A 23 4.15 -13.06 3.31
C LYS A 23 5.36 -12.19 2.94
N ASP A 24 5.11 -11.03 2.33
CA ASP A 24 6.13 -10.10 1.86
C ASP A 24 6.43 -9.01 2.89
N LYS A 25 5.86 -9.10 4.12
CA LYS A 25 6.01 -8.09 5.17
C LYS A 25 7.47 -7.74 5.44
N GLY A 26 8.37 -8.72 5.50
CA GLY A 26 9.79 -8.47 5.74
C GLY A 26 10.45 -7.59 4.67
N VAL A 27 9.98 -7.65 3.42
CA VAL A 27 10.46 -6.76 2.35
C VAL A 27 9.98 -5.33 2.61
N TYR A 28 8.72 -5.14 2.99
CA TYR A 28 8.19 -3.82 3.34
C TYR A 28 8.86 -3.22 4.58
N ASP A 29 9.12 -4.04 5.60
CA ASP A 29 9.85 -3.61 6.79
C ASP A 29 11.27 -3.11 6.41
N ASN A 30 11.99 -3.84 5.55
CA ASN A 30 13.30 -3.42 5.05
C ASN A 30 13.25 -2.10 4.25
N VAL A 31 12.23 -1.92 3.41
CA VAL A 31 12.02 -0.66 2.68
C VAL A 31 11.75 0.48 3.65
N CYS A 32 10.91 0.27 4.67
CA CYS A 32 10.65 1.27 5.71
C CYS A 32 11.94 1.67 6.44
N GLU A 33 12.78 0.71 6.85
CA GLU A 33 14.06 1.02 7.50
C GLU A 33 15.00 1.79 6.57
N TYR A 34 15.02 1.45 5.28
CA TYR A 34 15.85 2.16 4.30
C TYR A 34 15.41 3.62 4.11
N ILE A 35 14.11 3.90 4.04
CA ILE A 35 13.62 5.27 3.78
C ILE A 35 13.59 6.15 5.04
N ARG A 36 13.49 5.55 6.24
CA ARG A 36 13.32 6.24 7.53
C ARG A 36 14.30 7.40 7.78
N PRO A 37 15.62 7.26 7.53
CA PRO A 37 16.58 8.35 7.76
C PRO A 37 16.35 9.59 6.89
N TYR A 38 15.67 9.43 5.76
CA TYR A 38 15.40 10.51 4.81
C TYR A 38 14.07 11.24 5.08
N LEU A 39 13.25 10.72 6.00
CA LEU A 39 11.95 11.28 6.34
C LEU A 39 12.01 12.04 7.66
N ASN A 40 11.29 13.16 7.74
CA ASN A 40 11.07 13.88 8.99
C ASN A 40 9.59 14.24 9.17
N ARG A 41 9.21 14.59 10.40
CA ARG A 41 7.81 14.85 10.78
C ARG A 41 7.17 16.05 10.09
N ASN A 42 7.97 16.93 9.49
CA ASN A 42 7.50 18.14 8.81
C ASN A 42 7.34 17.92 7.28
N MET A 43 7.60 16.71 6.79
CA MET A 43 7.46 16.37 5.37
C MET A 43 6.05 15.87 5.05
N ASN A 44 5.51 16.35 3.94
CA ASN A 44 4.37 15.72 3.28
C ASN A 44 4.89 14.64 2.34
N VAL A 45 4.43 13.40 2.52
CA VAL A 45 4.88 12.23 1.74
C VAL A 45 3.76 11.77 0.81
N LEU A 46 4.13 11.30 -0.38
CA LEU A 46 3.21 10.71 -1.35
C LEU A 46 3.63 9.28 -1.67
N GLU A 47 2.81 8.31 -1.26
CA GLU A 47 2.97 6.91 -1.66
C GLU A 47 2.21 6.65 -2.96
N LEU A 48 2.95 6.49 -4.06
CA LEU A 48 2.37 6.18 -5.36
C LEU A 48 1.95 4.70 -5.40
N ALA A 49 0.75 4.43 -5.93
CA ALA A 49 0.20 3.08 -6.06
C ALA A 49 0.21 2.26 -4.75
N CYS A 50 -0.06 2.94 -3.63
CA CYS A 50 -0.12 2.44 -2.24
C CYS A 50 -0.91 1.13 -2.02
N GLY A 51 -1.74 0.71 -2.99
CA GLY A 51 -2.49 -0.53 -2.91
C GLY A 51 -3.43 -0.51 -1.71
N SER A 52 -3.12 -1.31 -0.68
CA SER A 52 -3.89 -1.37 0.56
C SER A 52 -3.21 -0.69 1.77
N GLY A 53 -2.16 0.12 1.56
CA GLY A 53 -1.46 0.81 2.64
C GLY A 53 -0.49 -0.09 3.40
N GLN A 54 0.44 -0.69 2.69
CA GLN A 54 1.44 -1.61 3.26
C GLN A 54 2.58 -0.88 3.98
N LEU A 55 2.98 0.29 3.49
CA LEU A 55 3.98 1.13 4.16
C LEU A 55 3.35 1.78 5.39
N LYS A 56 3.93 1.52 6.56
CA LYS A 56 3.47 2.02 7.87
C LYS A 56 4.62 2.55 8.69
#